data_AF-A0A661I4D0-F1
#
_entry.id   AF-A0A661I4D0-F1
#
_cell.length_a   1.000
_cell.length_b   1.000
_cell.length_c   1.000
_cell.angle_alpha   90.00
_cell.angle_beta   90.00
_cell.angle_gamma   90.00
#
_symmetry.space_group_name_H-M   'P 1'
#
loop_
_entity.id
_entity.type
_entity.pdbx_description
1 polymer ?
#
loop_
_entity_poly.entity_id
_entity_poly.type
_entity_poly.pdbx_seq_one_letter_code
_entity_poly.pdbx_strand_id
1 'polypeptide(L)' 'MIEEFLMAQFDVYCDTNQTACDIYPYLMDIQNDLLSMLKTRVVIKK' A
#
# COMPACT_ATOMS: atom_id res chain seq x y z
N MET A 1 -2.57 -20.25 9.91
CA MET A 1 -2.76 -18.89 10.45
C MET A 1 -2.20 -17.95 9.39
N ILE A 2 -3.07 -17.26 8.67
CA ILE A 2 -2.70 -16.47 7.48
C ILE A 2 -2.42 -15.04 7.95
N GLU A 3 -1.29 -14.48 7.52
CA GLU A 3 -0.80 -13.11 7.78
C GLU A 3 -1.64 -12.02 7.07
N GLU A 4 -2.98 -12.05 7.15
CA GLU A 4 -3.79 -11.03 6.45
C GLU A 4 -3.84 -9.66 7.14
N PHE A 5 -3.17 -9.47 8.27
CA PHE A 5 -3.31 -8.24 9.10
C PHE A 5 -2.24 -7.16 8.90
N LEU A 6 -1.31 -7.31 7.94
CA LEU A 6 -0.19 -6.35 7.82
C LEU A 6 -0.44 -5.18 6.83
N MET A 7 -1.53 -5.21 6.07
CA MET A 7 -1.84 -4.19 5.06
C MET A 7 -3.32 -3.80 5.09
N ALA A 8 -3.66 -2.88 5.99
CA ALA A 8 -5.00 -2.35 6.19
C ALA A 8 -5.23 -1.05 5.40
N GLN A 9 -6.49 -0.71 5.17
CA GLN A 9 -6.87 0.58 4.62
C GLN A 9 -6.27 1.72 5.47
N PHE A 10 -5.64 2.69 4.80
CA PHE A 10 -4.92 3.84 5.36
C PHE A 10 -3.56 3.55 6.00
N ASP A 11 -3.04 2.33 5.89
CA ASP A 11 -1.63 2.08 6.19
C ASP A 11 -0.72 2.80 5.19
N VAL A 12 0.48 3.16 5.66
CA VAL A 12 1.51 3.84 4.87
C VAL A 12 2.70 2.91 4.66
N TYR A 13 3.13 2.76 3.40
CA TYR A 13 4.26 1.91 3.01
C TYR A 13 5.36 2.75 2.34
N CYS A 14 6.60 2.28 2.42
CA CYS A 14 7.70 2.84 1.63
C CYS A 14 7.57 2.40 0.16
N ASP A 15 7.71 3.32 -0.78
CA ASP A 15 7.78 3.00 -2.20
C ASP A 15 9.13 2.33 -2.51
N THR A 16 9.09 1.13 -3.10
CA THR A 16 10.28 0.37 -3.51
C THR A 16 10.80 0.75 -4.89
N ASN A 17 10.03 1.55 -5.65
CA ASN A 17 10.47 2.08 -6.93
C ASN A 17 11.50 3.19 -6.73
N GLN A 18 12.76 2.89 -6.99
CA GLN A 18 13.89 3.80 -6.77
C GLN A 18 13.72 5.17 -7.44
N THR A 19 13.19 5.22 -8.66
CA THR A 19 13.01 6.47 -9.41
C THR A 19 11.90 7.33 -8.82
N ALA A 20 10.83 6.71 -8.33
CA ALA A 20 9.69 7.43 -7.75
C ALA A 20 9.93 7.79 -6.28
N CYS A 21 10.72 7.00 -5.55
CA CYS A 21 10.97 7.15 -4.12
C CYS A 21 11.66 8.48 -3.78
N ASP A 22 12.49 9.01 -4.69
CA ASP A 22 13.15 10.31 -4.54
C ASP A 22 12.16 11.49 -4.48
N ILE A 23 10.99 11.35 -5.10
CA ILE A 23 9.96 12.40 -5.18
C ILE A 23 8.80 12.08 -4.22
N TYR A 24 8.38 10.81 -4.19
CA TYR A 24 7.23 10.30 -3.44
C TYR A 24 7.62 9.01 -2.69
N PRO A 25 8.27 9.12 -1.53
CA PRO A 25 8.82 7.96 -0.81
C PRO A 25 7.77 7.07 -0.15
N TYR A 26 6.53 7.55 -0.04
CA TYR A 26 5.46 6.86 0.68
C TYR A 26 4.23 6.62 -0.18
N LEU A 27 3.57 5.50 0.10
CA LEU A 27 2.33 5.05 -0.49
C LEU A 27 1.28 4.96 0.60
N MET A 28 0.10 5.56 0.41
CA MET A 28 -1.03 5.35 1.31
C MET A 28 -2.03 4.38 0.69
N ASP A 29 -2.35 3.30 1.40
CA ASP A 29 -3.43 2.39 1.01
C ASP A 29 -4.77 3.08 1.11
N ILE A 30 -5.55 3.07 0.03
CA ILE A 30 -6.94 3.54 0.06
C ILE A 30 -7.93 2.43 -0.29
N GLN A 31 -7.46 1.21 -0.52
CA GLN A 31 -8.29 0.06 -0.85
C GLN A 31 -9.12 -0.36 0.36
N ASN A 32 -10.40 -0.59 0.15
CA ASN A 32 -11.26 -1.15 1.18
C ASN A 32 -10.82 -2.58 1.53
N ASP A 33 -10.75 -2.89 2.83
CA ASP A 33 -10.26 -4.18 3.34
C ASP A 33 -11.07 -5.39 2.86
N LEU A 34 -12.34 -5.21 2.44
CA LEU A 34 -13.13 -6.28 1.82
C LEU A 34 -12.48 -6.86 0.56
N LEU A 35 -11.56 -6.12 -0.07
CA LEU A 35 -10.81 -6.51 -1.26
C LEU A 35 -9.38 -6.96 -0.92
N SER A 36 -9.05 -7.24 0.35
CA SER A 36 -7.70 -7.62 0.80
C SER A 36 -7.12 -8.84 0.09
N MET A 37 -7.98 -9.74 -0.41
CA MET A 37 -7.61 -10.95 -1.14
C MET A 37 -7.01 -10.69 -2.53
N LEU A 38 -7.11 -9.46 -3.06
CA LEU A 38 -6.51 -9.11 -4.33
C LEU A 38 -4.98 -9.01 -4.22
N LYS A 39 -4.26 -9.41 -5.27
CA LYS A 39 -2.79 -9.36 -5.32
C LYS A 39 -2.21 -7.93 -5.42
N THR A 40 -3.05 -6.94 -5.65
CA THR A 40 -2.67 -5.55 -5.85
C THR A 40 -3.51 -4.64 -4.96
N ARG A 41 -2.96 -3.47 -4.64
CA ARG A 41 -3.60 -2.44 -3.81
C ARG A 41 -3.78 -1.15 -4.61
N VAL A 42 -4.87 -0.43 -4.35
CA VAL A 42 -5.03 0.95 -4.81
C VAL A 42 -4.37 1.89 -3.81
N VAL A 43 -3.41 2.69 -4.26
CA VAL A 43 -2.64 3.61 -3.40
C VAL A 43 -2.59 5.02 -3.99
N ILE A 44 -2.34 6.01 -3.14
CA ILE A 44 -2.06 7.38 -3.57
C ILE A 44 -0.61 7.78 -3.21
N LYS A 45 -0.02 8.61 -4.07
CA LYS A 45 1.28 9.27 -3.88
C LYS A 45 1.06 10.78 -3.82
N LYS A 46 1.73 11.47 -2.90
CA LYS A 46 1.76 12.94 -2.82
C LYS A 46 3.19 13.41 -2.78
#